data_AF-A0A940HKG2-F1
#
_entry.id   AF-A0A940HKG2-F1
#
_cell.length_a   1.000
_cell.length_b   1.000
_cell.length_c   1.000
_cell.angle_alpha   90.00
_cell.angle_beta   90.00
_cell.angle_gamma   90.00
#
_symmetry.space_group_name_H-M   'P 1'
#
loop_
_entity.id
_entity.type
_entity.pdbx_description
1 polymer ?
#
loop_
_entity_poly.entity_id
_entity_poly.type
_entity_poly.pdbx_seq_one_letter_code
_entity_poly.pdbx_strand_id
1 'polypeptide(L)'
;MKFKNIINAGLIGLALINTVSCRKSDTLDVDMSRYELTVKEKTELDDWISANLTDPYNIELVYRFDRNLTDVGKDISPIKFEKIKPTAEAIINIFLKTYEKVGGSDFIRKYTPKQFVLYGSPSYNSNGSITLGTADGGRRVVLYELNDLNFTDPAQVSRKMRTIHHEFTHILNQMIAIPPEFRTVTNADYNEDWTNAANTAELAQSLGFISRYARSQYTEDFAEVVAHLLVEGQMWYDTYAKAAGATAQAKLKKKEALVVDYFKQYFDIDFRVLQYEVAKVLREVYNEKTKYFQYGIRNGIIVYP
;
A
#
# COMPACT_ATOMS: atom_id res chain seq x y z
N MET A 1 54.77 10.35 -60.28
CA MET A 1 53.35 10.54 -60.68
C MET A 1 52.45 9.35 -60.26
N LYS A 2 52.52 8.86 -59.01
CA LYS A 2 51.71 7.69 -58.58
C LYS A 2 51.05 7.76 -57.18
N PHE A 3 51.38 8.72 -56.31
CA PHE A 3 50.80 8.79 -54.95
C PHE A 3 49.56 9.69 -54.81
N LYS A 4 49.39 10.73 -55.65
CA LYS A 4 48.23 11.63 -55.62
C LYS A 4 46.92 10.94 -56.04
N ASN A 5 47.01 9.94 -56.93
CA ASN A 5 45.85 9.22 -57.45
C ASN A 5 45.34 8.16 -56.46
N ILE A 6 46.19 7.67 -55.55
CA ILE A 6 45.80 6.68 -54.52
C ILE A 6 45.04 7.37 -53.38
N ILE A 7 45.44 8.58 -52.99
CA ILE A 7 44.74 9.38 -51.96
C ILE A 7 43.35 9.82 -52.44
N ASN A 8 43.24 10.28 -53.71
CA ASN A 8 41.94 10.63 -54.28
C ASN A 8 41.04 9.41 -54.51
N ALA A 9 41.59 8.24 -54.88
CA ALA A 9 40.81 7.00 -54.97
C ALA A 9 40.33 6.50 -53.60
N GLY A 10 41.16 6.64 -52.55
CA GLY A 10 40.79 6.29 -51.17
C GLY A 10 39.70 7.19 -50.57
N LEU A 11 39.74 8.50 -50.87
CA LEU A 11 38.71 9.46 -50.42
C LEU A 11 37.36 9.26 -51.13
N ILE A 12 37.36 8.86 -52.41
CA ILE A 12 36.14 8.53 -53.15
C ILE A 12 35.55 7.20 -52.66
N GLY A 13 36.39 6.22 -52.30
CA GLY A 13 35.96 4.96 -51.70
C GLY A 13 35.32 5.12 -50.31
N LEU A 14 35.89 6.00 -49.47
CA LEU A 14 35.37 6.26 -48.11
C LEU A 14 34.06 7.08 -48.11
N ALA A 15 33.84 7.90 -49.15
CA ALA A 15 32.58 8.63 -49.34
C ALA A 15 31.43 7.73 -49.82
N LEU A 16 31.73 6.62 -50.50
CA LEU A 16 30.72 5.68 -51.02
C LEU A 16 30.22 4.66 -49.98
N ILE A 17 30.92 4.49 -48.85
CA ILE A 17 30.53 3.53 -47.80
C ILE A 17 29.55 4.16 -46.77
N ASN A 18 29.39 5.49 -46.76
CA ASN A 18 28.51 6.20 -45.83
C ASN A 18 27.03 6.32 -46.30
N THR A 19 26.65 5.72 -47.44
CA THR A 19 25.27 5.78 -47.95
C THR A 19 24.41 4.57 -47.58
N VAL A 20 24.94 3.63 -46.79
CA VAL A 20 24.12 2.64 -46.08
C VAL A 20 23.58 3.26 -44.79
N SER A 21 22.92 4.41 -44.93
CA SER A 21 21.95 4.86 -43.93
C SER A 21 20.87 3.79 -43.88
N CYS A 22 20.48 3.36 -42.68
CA CYS A 22 19.35 2.47 -42.47
C CYS A 22 18.19 2.96 -43.33
N ARG A 23 17.86 2.21 -44.39
CA ARG A 23 16.58 2.38 -45.07
C ARG A 23 15.56 2.31 -43.96
N LYS A 24 14.75 3.37 -43.84
CA LYS A 24 13.60 3.41 -42.93
C LYS A 24 12.90 2.07 -43.13
N SER A 25 12.99 1.19 -42.13
CA SER A 25 12.39 -0.14 -42.22
C SER A 25 10.93 0.07 -42.61
N ASP A 26 10.44 -0.81 -43.49
CA ASP A 26 9.06 -0.78 -43.97
C ASP A 26 8.14 -0.39 -42.82
N THR A 27 7.20 0.52 -43.08
CA THR A 27 6.16 0.87 -42.12
C THR A 27 5.64 -0.43 -41.54
N LEU A 28 5.85 -0.64 -40.23
CA LEU A 28 5.33 -1.82 -39.56
C LEU A 28 3.85 -1.88 -39.91
N ASP A 29 3.48 -2.86 -40.72
CA ASP A 29 2.09 -3.16 -41.03
C ASP A 29 1.52 -3.84 -39.79
N VAL A 30 1.29 -3.01 -38.78
CA VAL A 30 0.69 -3.41 -37.52
C VAL A 30 -0.78 -3.59 -37.85
N ASP A 31 -1.16 -4.85 -38.07
CA ASP A 31 -2.56 -5.22 -38.19
C ASP A 31 -3.28 -4.92 -36.87
N MET A 32 -3.86 -3.73 -36.79
CA MET A 32 -4.63 -3.25 -35.64
C MET A 32 -5.87 -4.12 -35.39
N SER A 33 -6.28 -5.01 -36.31
CA SER A 33 -7.36 -5.97 -36.08
C SER A 33 -6.92 -7.19 -35.25
N ARG A 34 -5.61 -7.47 -35.16
CA ARG A 34 -5.05 -8.49 -34.24
C ARG A 34 -4.92 -7.98 -32.82
N TYR A 35 -4.97 -6.67 -32.64
CA TYR A 35 -5.10 -6.04 -31.35
C TYR A 35 -6.59 -5.90 -31.08
N GLU A 36 -7.13 -6.75 -30.21
CA GLU A 36 -8.47 -6.54 -29.71
C GLU A 36 -8.51 -5.21 -28.96
N LEU A 37 -8.90 -4.14 -29.65
CA LEU A 37 -9.54 -2.98 -29.05
C LEU A 37 -10.96 -3.40 -28.67
N THR A 38 -11.11 -4.48 -27.91
CA THR A 38 -12.40 -4.80 -27.30
C THR A 38 -12.69 -3.61 -26.40
N VAL A 39 -13.62 -2.76 -26.84
CA VAL A 39 -14.36 -1.88 -25.93
C VAL A 39 -14.97 -2.84 -24.93
N LYS A 40 -14.30 -3.00 -23.79
CA LYS A 40 -14.71 -3.96 -22.77
C LYS A 40 -16.11 -3.52 -22.36
N GLU A 41 -17.10 -4.37 -22.62
CA GLU A 41 -18.49 -4.03 -22.31
C GLU A 41 -18.58 -3.66 -20.83
N LYS A 42 -19.29 -2.56 -20.56
CA LYS A 42 -19.60 -2.17 -19.19
C LYS A 42 -20.48 -3.26 -18.57
N THR A 43 -20.04 -3.73 -17.42
CA THR A 43 -20.74 -4.73 -16.61
C THR A 43 -21.52 -4.04 -15.48
N GLU A 44 -22.48 -4.73 -14.87
CA GLU A 44 -23.15 -4.23 -13.66
C GLU A 44 -22.17 -3.91 -12.52
N LEU A 45 -21.02 -4.60 -12.50
CA LEU A 45 -19.94 -4.31 -11.56
C LEU A 45 -19.30 -2.94 -11.82
N ASP A 46 -19.13 -2.54 -13.07
CA ASP A 46 -18.58 -1.23 -13.43
C ASP A 46 -19.49 -0.09 -13.00
N ASP A 47 -20.80 -0.27 -13.20
CA ASP A 47 -21.80 0.71 -12.76
C ASP A 47 -21.86 0.78 -11.24
N TRP A 48 -21.76 -0.36 -10.55
CA TRP A 48 -21.67 -0.41 -9.10
C TRP A 48 -20.40 0.29 -8.57
N ILE A 49 -19.23 0.04 -9.17
CA ILE A 49 -17.96 0.70 -8.80
C ILE A 49 -18.09 2.21 -9.02
N SER A 50 -18.66 2.62 -10.16
CA SER A 50 -18.85 4.05 -10.48
C SER A 50 -19.69 4.74 -9.40
N ALA A 51 -20.86 4.18 -9.09
CA ALA A 51 -21.78 4.77 -8.14
C ALA A 51 -21.29 4.76 -6.67
N ASN A 52 -20.49 3.76 -6.28
CA ASN A 52 -20.11 3.55 -4.86
C ASN A 52 -18.67 3.96 -4.52
N LEU A 53 -17.81 4.11 -5.52
CA LEU A 53 -16.39 4.43 -5.34
C LEU A 53 -15.96 5.63 -6.19
N THR A 54 -16.17 5.57 -7.51
CA THR A 54 -15.65 6.59 -8.42
C THR A 54 -16.34 7.94 -8.22
N ASP A 55 -17.66 7.99 -8.29
CA ASP A 55 -18.42 9.24 -8.21
C ASP A 55 -18.35 9.89 -6.81
N PRO A 56 -18.46 9.15 -5.69
CA PRO A 56 -18.39 9.75 -4.36
C PRO A 56 -16.97 10.22 -3.97
N TYR A 57 -15.93 9.49 -4.39
CA TYR A 57 -14.57 9.67 -3.86
C TYR A 57 -13.53 10.12 -4.89
N ASN A 58 -13.87 10.13 -6.19
CA ASN A 58 -12.95 10.35 -7.30
C ASN A 58 -11.77 9.37 -7.28
N ILE A 59 -12.10 8.08 -7.13
CA ILE A 59 -11.13 6.98 -7.03
C ILE A 59 -11.42 5.96 -8.12
N GLU A 60 -10.41 5.70 -8.95
CA GLU A 60 -10.47 4.64 -9.95
C GLU A 60 -10.09 3.28 -9.34
N LEU A 61 -10.88 2.25 -9.65
CA LEU A 61 -10.55 0.86 -9.32
C LEU A 61 -10.17 0.07 -10.57
N VAL A 62 -8.87 -0.16 -10.74
CA VAL A 62 -8.35 -0.95 -11.85
C VAL A 62 -8.31 -2.42 -11.46
N TYR A 63 -9.32 -3.17 -11.86
CA TYR A 63 -9.40 -4.62 -11.65
C TYR A 63 -9.15 -5.42 -12.92
N ARG A 64 -9.34 -4.81 -14.09
CA ARG A 64 -9.02 -5.42 -15.37
C ARG A 64 -7.51 -5.46 -15.50
N PHE A 65 -6.98 -6.64 -15.77
CA PHE A 65 -5.53 -6.85 -15.81
C PHE A 65 -4.83 -5.90 -16.77
N ASP A 66 -3.86 -5.18 -16.24
CA ASP A 66 -2.90 -4.37 -16.96
C ASP A 66 -1.51 -4.66 -16.39
N ARG A 67 -0.57 -5.11 -17.23
CA ARG A 67 0.80 -5.45 -16.83
C ARG A 67 1.65 -4.21 -16.56
N ASN A 68 1.26 -3.04 -17.08
CA ASN A 68 2.04 -1.81 -16.99
C ASN A 68 1.83 -1.04 -15.67
N LEU A 69 0.89 -1.50 -14.83
CA LEU A 69 0.59 -0.87 -13.54
C LEU A 69 1.30 -1.53 -12.36
N THR A 70 2.24 -2.43 -12.64
CA THR A 70 3.14 -3.07 -11.67
C THR A 70 4.55 -3.15 -12.25
N ASP A 71 5.51 -3.65 -11.47
CA ASP A 71 6.83 -4.00 -11.97
C ASP A 71 6.72 -5.10 -13.04
N VAL A 72 7.16 -4.76 -14.26
CA VAL A 72 7.11 -5.65 -15.43
C VAL A 72 7.91 -6.94 -15.23
N GLY A 73 8.90 -6.94 -14.35
CA GLY A 73 9.71 -8.12 -13.99
C GLY A 73 9.01 -9.10 -13.05
N LYS A 74 7.83 -8.75 -12.50
CA LYS A 74 7.08 -9.61 -11.59
C LYS A 74 6.06 -10.47 -12.31
N ASP A 75 6.03 -11.76 -11.97
CA ASP A 75 4.97 -12.66 -12.41
C ASP A 75 3.73 -12.47 -11.54
N ILE A 76 2.70 -11.86 -12.12
CA ILE A 76 1.45 -11.54 -11.46
C ILE A 76 0.23 -12.01 -12.27
N SER A 77 -0.82 -12.42 -11.56
CA SER A 77 -2.07 -12.90 -12.16
C SER A 77 -3.25 -11.94 -11.92
N PRO A 78 -4.27 -11.96 -12.80
CA PRO A 78 -5.50 -11.20 -12.59
C PRO A 78 -6.22 -11.60 -11.30
N ILE A 79 -6.93 -10.64 -10.71
CA ILE A 79 -7.89 -10.90 -9.65
C ILE A 79 -9.10 -11.69 -10.22
N LYS A 80 -9.59 -12.67 -9.46
CA LYS A 80 -10.82 -13.40 -9.73
C LYS A 80 -12.03 -12.47 -9.66
N PHE A 81 -12.98 -12.61 -10.58
CA PHE A 81 -14.09 -11.66 -10.72
C PHE A 81 -14.92 -11.53 -9.44
N GLU A 82 -15.21 -12.65 -8.78
CA GLU A 82 -15.96 -12.74 -7.54
C GLU A 82 -15.27 -12.08 -6.33
N LYS A 83 -13.96 -11.77 -6.43
CA LYS A 83 -13.19 -11.10 -5.37
C LYS A 83 -13.19 -9.59 -5.50
N ILE A 84 -13.56 -9.03 -6.65
CA ILE A 84 -13.46 -7.59 -6.93
C ILE A 84 -14.41 -6.79 -6.04
N LYS A 85 -15.71 -7.11 -6.08
CA LYS A 85 -16.73 -6.38 -5.32
C LYS A 85 -16.49 -6.44 -3.80
N PRO A 86 -16.23 -7.62 -3.19
CA PRO A 86 -15.90 -7.68 -1.75
C PRO A 86 -14.65 -6.87 -1.38
N THR A 87 -13.63 -6.83 -2.25
CA THR A 87 -12.42 -6.01 -2.02
C THR A 87 -12.77 -4.52 -2.05
N ALA A 88 -13.55 -4.08 -3.03
CA ALA A 88 -14.01 -2.70 -3.12
C ALA A 88 -14.88 -2.30 -1.91
N GLU A 89 -15.79 -3.16 -1.48
CA GLU A 89 -16.60 -2.95 -0.27
C GLU A 89 -15.73 -2.82 0.99
N ALA A 90 -14.67 -3.61 1.13
CA ALA A 90 -13.74 -3.49 2.25
C ALA A 90 -12.97 -2.16 2.24
N ILE A 91 -12.49 -1.72 1.07
CA ILE A 91 -11.84 -0.41 0.90
C ILE A 91 -12.83 0.71 1.26
N ILE A 92 -14.07 0.65 0.80
CA ILE A 92 -15.08 1.67 1.10
C ILE A 92 -15.42 1.67 2.59
N ASN A 93 -15.74 0.52 3.17
CA ASN A 93 -16.30 0.45 4.52
C ASN A 93 -15.26 0.63 5.62
N ILE A 94 -14.10 -0.03 5.51
CA ILE A 94 -13.09 -0.04 6.57
C ILE A 94 -12.13 1.14 6.43
N PHE A 95 -11.84 1.56 5.19
CA PHE A 95 -10.94 2.68 4.92
C PHE A 95 -11.70 3.98 4.64
N LEU A 96 -12.36 4.14 3.50
CA LEU A 96 -12.87 5.46 3.09
C LEU A 96 -13.90 6.04 4.07
N LYS A 97 -14.93 5.27 4.44
CA LYS A 97 -15.99 5.74 5.34
C LYS A 97 -15.50 6.07 6.76
N THR A 98 -14.51 5.34 7.27
CA THR A 98 -13.99 5.58 8.63
C THR A 98 -13.17 6.87 8.68
N TYR A 99 -12.32 7.10 7.68
CA TYR A 99 -11.59 8.37 7.55
C TYR A 99 -12.52 9.54 7.21
N GLU A 100 -13.52 9.35 6.34
CA GLU A 100 -14.49 10.39 6.00
C GLU A 100 -15.28 10.84 7.23
N LYS A 101 -15.67 9.90 8.08
CA LYS A 101 -16.42 10.19 9.30
C LYS A 101 -15.62 11.01 10.31
N VAL A 102 -14.30 10.83 10.37
CA VAL A 102 -13.44 11.47 11.39
C VAL A 102 -12.71 12.70 10.86
N GLY A 103 -12.21 12.65 9.63
CA GLY A 103 -11.48 13.74 8.97
C GLY A 103 -12.31 14.56 7.98
N GLY A 104 -13.55 14.16 7.70
CA GLY A 104 -14.44 14.83 6.75
C GLY A 104 -14.13 14.54 5.27
N SER A 105 -15.02 15.02 4.39
CA SER A 105 -14.89 14.83 2.95
C SER A 105 -13.64 15.50 2.36
N ASP A 106 -13.19 16.61 2.97
CA ASP A 106 -12.02 17.35 2.49
C ASP A 106 -10.73 16.57 2.73
N PHE A 107 -10.64 15.84 3.85
CA PHE A 107 -9.54 14.90 4.08
C PHE A 107 -9.50 13.83 2.98
N ILE A 108 -10.65 13.23 2.65
CA ILE A 108 -10.74 12.22 1.61
C ILE A 108 -10.30 12.80 0.26
N ARG A 109 -10.87 13.93 -0.15
CA ARG A 109 -10.52 14.59 -1.42
C ARG A 109 -9.04 14.89 -1.54
N LYS A 110 -8.40 15.34 -0.45
CA LYS A 110 -7.01 15.81 -0.47
C LYS A 110 -5.99 14.68 -0.36
N TYR A 111 -6.22 13.72 0.53
CA TYR A 111 -5.17 12.80 0.96
C TYR A 111 -5.32 11.37 0.44
N THR A 112 -6.52 10.89 0.12
CA THR A 112 -6.68 9.49 -0.32
C THR A 112 -6.15 9.26 -1.72
N PRO A 113 -5.63 8.04 -2.00
CA PRO A 113 -5.22 7.65 -3.35
C PRO A 113 -6.38 7.81 -4.33
N LYS A 114 -6.03 8.14 -5.58
CA LYS A 114 -6.98 8.29 -6.69
C LYS A 114 -7.08 7.04 -7.55
N GLN A 115 -6.26 6.04 -7.28
CA GLN A 115 -6.31 4.77 -7.99
C GLN A 115 -5.96 3.61 -7.05
N PHE A 116 -6.79 2.57 -7.07
CA PHE A 116 -6.46 1.25 -6.54
C PHE A 116 -6.29 0.27 -7.70
N VAL A 117 -5.22 -0.51 -7.70
CA VAL A 117 -4.97 -1.56 -8.69
C VAL A 117 -5.02 -2.93 -8.01
N LEU A 118 -5.78 -3.86 -8.55
CA LEU A 118 -6.05 -5.16 -7.93
C LEU A 118 -5.38 -6.31 -8.70
N TYR A 119 -4.54 -7.08 -8.01
CA TYR A 119 -3.93 -8.30 -8.55
C TYR A 119 -4.23 -9.53 -7.69
N GLY A 120 -4.38 -10.66 -8.36
CA GLY A 120 -4.81 -11.91 -7.76
C GLY A 120 -3.71 -12.64 -6.99
N SER A 121 -2.51 -12.72 -7.56
CA SER A 121 -1.36 -13.39 -6.96
C SER A 121 -0.54 -12.48 -6.06
N PRO A 122 0.27 -13.03 -5.14
CA PRO A 122 1.34 -12.28 -4.48
C PRO A 122 2.39 -11.79 -5.50
N SER A 123 3.08 -10.71 -5.16
CA SER A 123 4.28 -10.26 -5.88
C SER A 123 5.53 -10.76 -5.14
N TYR A 124 6.19 -11.78 -5.68
CA TYR A 124 7.40 -12.36 -5.07
C TYR A 124 8.64 -11.52 -5.32
N ASN A 125 9.48 -11.37 -4.30
CA ASN A 125 10.80 -10.76 -4.38
C ASN A 125 11.89 -11.81 -4.56
N SER A 126 13.06 -11.39 -5.02
CA SER A 126 14.21 -12.27 -5.27
C SER A 126 14.68 -13.01 -4.01
N ASN A 127 14.41 -12.46 -2.83
CA ASN A 127 14.71 -13.07 -1.53
C ASN A 127 13.57 -13.97 -0.98
N GLY A 128 12.53 -14.25 -1.77
CA GLY A 128 11.39 -15.08 -1.37
C GLY A 128 10.35 -14.38 -0.49
N SER A 129 10.55 -13.11 -0.12
CA SER A 129 9.50 -12.32 0.53
C SER A 129 8.40 -11.94 -0.46
N ILE A 130 7.24 -11.54 0.06
CA ILE A 130 6.09 -11.11 -0.74
C ILE A 130 5.80 -9.63 -0.50
N THR A 131 5.52 -8.90 -1.58
CA THR A 131 4.97 -7.55 -1.53
C THR A 131 3.45 -7.64 -1.57
N LEU A 132 2.78 -7.12 -0.53
CA LEU A 132 1.32 -7.19 -0.37
C LEU A 132 0.59 -5.95 -0.91
N GLY A 133 1.29 -4.82 -0.92
CA GLY A 133 0.86 -3.60 -1.58
C GLY A 133 2.03 -2.66 -1.83
N THR A 134 1.76 -1.59 -2.57
CA THR A 134 2.73 -0.52 -2.85
C THR A 134 1.99 0.80 -3.05
N ALA A 135 2.50 1.88 -2.48
CA ALA A 135 2.09 3.25 -2.80
C ALA A 135 3.02 3.90 -3.83
N ASP A 136 2.47 4.44 -4.92
CA ASP A 136 3.22 5.16 -5.95
C ASP A 136 2.71 6.60 -6.14
N GLY A 137 3.66 7.55 -6.14
CA GLY A 137 3.44 8.97 -6.41
C GLY A 137 2.36 9.65 -5.57
N GLY A 138 2.10 9.18 -4.35
CA GLY A 138 1.04 9.70 -3.48
C GLY A 138 -0.38 9.51 -4.02
N ARG A 139 -0.55 8.75 -5.11
CA ARG A 139 -1.80 8.70 -5.90
C ARG A 139 -2.33 7.29 -6.10
N ARG A 140 -1.46 6.29 -6.15
CA ARG A 140 -1.84 4.92 -6.50
C ARG A 140 -1.48 3.95 -5.38
N VAL A 141 -2.40 3.05 -5.06
CA VAL A 141 -2.14 1.88 -4.21
C VAL A 141 -2.37 0.62 -5.02
N VAL A 142 -1.38 -0.25 -5.09
CA VAL A 142 -1.52 -1.58 -5.71
C VAL A 142 -1.73 -2.60 -4.60
N LEU A 143 -2.66 -3.54 -4.78
CA LEU A 143 -2.96 -4.62 -3.84
C LEU A 143 -2.74 -5.98 -4.51
N TYR A 144 -1.95 -6.83 -3.87
CA TYR A 144 -1.63 -8.18 -4.33
C TYR A 144 -2.31 -9.24 -3.45
N GLU A 145 -2.23 -10.51 -3.85
CA GLU A 145 -2.73 -11.66 -3.06
C GLU A 145 -4.22 -11.55 -2.72
N LEU A 146 -5.06 -11.18 -3.71
CA LEU A 146 -6.51 -11.02 -3.50
C LEU A 146 -7.31 -12.29 -3.82
N ASN A 147 -6.74 -13.24 -4.57
CA ASN A 147 -7.44 -14.48 -4.93
C ASN A 147 -7.60 -15.43 -3.73
N ASP A 148 -6.67 -15.37 -2.79
CA ASP A 148 -6.63 -16.21 -1.59
C ASP A 148 -7.32 -15.55 -0.39
N LEU A 149 -7.72 -14.28 -0.52
CA LEU A 149 -8.40 -13.55 0.55
C LEU A 149 -9.81 -14.10 0.80
N ASN A 150 -10.05 -14.63 1.99
CA ASN A 150 -11.38 -15.06 2.44
C ASN A 150 -12.07 -13.96 3.27
N PHE A 151 -13.11 -13.35 2.72
CA PHE A 151 -13.89 -12.30 3.40
C PHE A 151 -14.78 -12.81 4.53
N THR A 152 -14.95 -14.14 4.67
CA THR A 152 -15.60 -14.75 5.84
C THR A 152 -14.65 -14.98 7.01
N ASP A 153 -13.33 -14.83 6.77
CA ASP A 153 -12.29 -14.88 7.80
C ASP A 153 -11.88 -13.45 8.19
N PRO A 154 -12.37 -12.92 9.33
CA PRO A 154 -12.10 -11.55 9.72
C PRO A 154 -10.62 -11.26 9.97
N ALA A 155 -9.82 -12.26 10.31
CA ALA A 155 -8.39 -12.09 10.52
C ALA A 155 -7.67 -11.80 9.19
N GLN A 156 -8.09 -12.45 8.09
CA GLN A 156 -7.55 -12.18 6.77
C GLN A 156 -7.96 -10.80 6.25
N VAL A 157 -9.22 -10.40 6.45
CA VAL A 157 -9.69 -9.05 6.11
C VAL A 157 -8.90 -8.00 6.90
N SER A 158 -8.75 -8.18 8.21
CA SER A 158 -7.96 -7.30 9.08
C SER A 158 -6.52 -7.18 8.59
N ARG A 159 -5.85 -8.31 8.28
CA ARG A 159 -4.49 -8.32 7.73
C ARG A 159 -4.39 -7.53 6.42
N LYS A 160 -5.34 -7.71 5.49
CA LYS A 160 -5.33 -6.98 4.21
C LYS A 160 -5.56 -5.48 4.42
N MET A 161 -6.47 -5.11 5.31
CA MET A 161 -6.71 -3.71 5.64
C MET A 161 -5.51 -3.06 6.32
N ARG A 162 -4.75 -3.81 7.12
CA ARG A 162 -3.48 -3.31 7.68
C ARG A 162 -2.52 -2.89 6.58
N THR A 163 -2.40 -3.66 5.49
CA THR A 163 -1.63 -3.26 4.31
C THR A 163 -2.15 -1.96 3.70
N ILE A 164 -3.47 -1.80 3.54
CA ILE A 164 -4.04 -0.56 2.98
C ILE A 164 -3.72 0.65 3.88
N HIS A 165 -3.89 0.53 5.20
CA HIS A 165 -3.55 1.62 6.14
C HIS A 165 -2.05 1.93 6.15
N HIS A 166 -1.21 0.90 6.01
CA HIS A 166 0.24 1.05 5.90
C HIS A 166 0.60 1.84 4.63
N GLU A 167 0.16 1.41 3.45
CA GLU A 167 0.42 2.12 2.18
C GLU A 167 -0.16 3.54 2.18
N PHE A 168 -1.34 3.72 2.78
CA PHE A 168 -1.92 5.05 2.91
C PHE A 168 -1.09 5.96 3.81
N THR A 169 -0.48 5.42 4.86
CA THR A 169 0.41 6.20 5.73
C THR A 169 1.63 6.69 4.97
N HIS A 170 2.19 5.88 4.07
CA HIS A 170 3.25 6.33 3.16
C HIS A 170 2.81 7.49 2.28
N ILE A 171 1.58 7.46 1.74
CA ILE A 171 1.01 8.58 0.98
C ILE A 171 0.94 9.86 1.84
N LEU A 172 0.43 9.74 3.08
CA LEU A 172 0.40 10.88 4.01
C LEU A 172 1.80 11.43 4.29
N ASN A 173 2.78 10.55 4.48
CA ASN A 173 4.16 10.91 4.79
C ASN A 173 4.90 11.55 3.60
N GLN A 174 4.51 11.22 2.36
CA GLN A 174 4.98 11.90 1.15
C GLN A 174 4.44 13.34 1.04
N MET A 175 3.24 13.60 1.57
CA MET A 175 2.62 14.93 1.55
C MET A 175 3.02 15.79 2.76
N ILE A 176 3.14 15.18 3.93
CA ILE A 176 3.50 15.82 5.19
C ILE A 176 4.54 14.94 5.89
N ALA A 177 5.77 15.44 5.96
CA ALA A 177 6.89 14.68 6.50
C ALA A 177 6.64 14.16 7.93
N ILE A 178 7.13 12.95 8.20
CA ILE A 178 7.14 12.36 9.55
C ILE A 178 7.92 13.30 10.50
N PRO A 179 7.43 13.55 11.73
CA PRO A 179 8.18 14.32 12.71
C PRO A 179 9.58 13.73 12.94
N PRO A 180 10.67 14.53 12.83
CA PRO A 180 12.03 14.02 12.96
C PRO A 180 12.29 13.26 14.27
N GLU A 181 11.58 13.65 15.34
CA GLU A 181 11.64 13.01 16.65
C GLU A 181 11.30 11.51 16.58
N PHE A 182 10.39 11.09 15.71
CA PHE A 182 9.99 9.68 15.59
C PHE A 182 11.17 8.78 15.26
N ARG A 183 11.99 9.19 14.27
CA ARG A 183 13.19 8.43 13.88
C ARG A 183 14.17 8.28 15.05
N THR A 184 14.24 9.26 15.94
CA THR A 184 15.21 9.24 17.06
C THR A 184 14.90 8.18 18.10
N VAL A 185 13.64 7.72 18.20
CA VAL A 185 13.20 6.77 19.23
C VAL A 185 13.91 5.41 19.15
N THR A 186 14.21 4.95 17.92
CA THR A 186 14.87 3.66 17.65
C THR A 186 15.99 3.77 16.61
N ASN A 187 16.61 4.94 16.47
CA ASN A 187 17.58 5.23 15.40
C ASN A 187 18.75 4.25 15.31
N ALA A 188 19.22 3.74 16.45
CA ALA A 188 20.35 2.81 16.52
C ALA A 188 20.01 1.38 16.10
N ASP A 189 18.72 1.03 16.05
CA ASP A 189 18.26 -0.36 15.99
C ASP A 189 17.62 -0.75 14.63
N TYR A 190 17.58 0.19 13.67
CA TYR A 190 17.14 -0.06 12.29
C TYR A 190 18.10 -1.04 11.59
N ASN A 191 17.50 -1.96 10.84
CA ASN A 191 18.18 -2.98 10.04
C ASN A 191 17.38 -3.20 8.74
N GLU A 192 17.98 -2.81 7.61
CA GLU A 192 17.37 -2.86 6.28
C GLU A 192 16.89 -4.28 5.90
N ASP A 193 17.68 -5.32 6.24
CA ASP A 193 17.30 -6.71 6.01
C ASP A 193 16.33 -7.19 7.09
N TRP A 194 15.07 -6.83 6.93
CA TRP A 194 14.01 -7.27 7.82
C TRP A 194 13.76 -8.78 7.76
N THR A 195 14.11 -9.43 6.64
CA THR A 195 13.92 -10.87 6.43
C THR A 195 14.95 -11.74 7.15
N ASN A 196 16.04 -11.13 7.61
CA ASN A 196 17.12 -11.80 8.32
C ASN A 196 16.60 -12.71 9.44
N ALA A 197 17.14 -13.94 9.52
CA ALA A 197 16.76 -14.90 10.55
C ALA A 197 17.08 -14.43 11.97
N ALA A 198 18.12 -13.60 12.14
CA ALA A 198 18.46 -13.00 13.43
C ALA A 198 17.48 -11.87 13.82
N ASN A 199 16.76 -11.28 12.86
CA ASN A 199 15.72 -10.29 13.13
C ASN A 199 14.42 -11.00 13.55
N THR A 200 14.36 -11.61 14.72
CA THR A 200 13.13 -12.29 15.20
C THR A 200 12.07 -11.29 15.65
N ALA A 201 10.81 -11.75 15.79
CA ALA A 201 9.73 -10.90 16.28
C ALA A 201 9.97 -10.46 17.74
N GLU A 202 10.53 -11.34 18.57
CA GLU A 202 10.87 -11.09 19.96
C GLU A 202 12.01 -10.07 20.06
N LEU A 203 13.03 -10.18 19.19
CA LEU A 203 14.09 -9.19 19.13
C LEU A 203 13.52 -7.82 18.74
N ALA A 204 12.73 -7.76 17.66
CA ALA A 204 12.11 -6.51 17.22
C ALA A 204 11.26 -5.86 18.31
N GLN A 205 10.43 -6.67 19.00
CA GLN A 205 9.63 -6.23 20.13
C GLN A 205 10.50 -5.65 21.25
N SER A 206 11.55 -6.38 21.65
CA SER A 206 12.47 -5.96 22.73
C SER A 206 13.27 -4.69 22.43
N LEU A 207 13.37 -4.31 21.14
CA LEU A 207 14.03 -3.09 20.70
C LEU A 207 13.06 -1.90 20.54
N GLY A 208 11.74 -2.13 20.68
CA GLY A 208 10.71 -1.10 20.58
C GLY A 208 10.12 -0.95 19.17
N PHE A 209 10.07 -2.03 18.39
CA PHE A 209 9.39 -2.09 17.09
C PHE A 209 8.12 -2.94 17.18
N ILE A 210 7.11 -2.57 16.40
CA ILE A 210 5.81 -3.26 16.39
C ILE A 210 5.78 -4.52 15.53
N SER A 211 6.76 -4.65 14.63
CA SER A 211 6.94 -5.80 13.74
C SER A 211 8.41 -5.94 13.34
N ARG A 212 8.78 -7.10 12.77
CA ARG A 212 10.09 -7.29 12.14
C ARG A 212 10.32 -6.31 11.00
N TYR A 213 9.26 -6.00 10.24
CA TYR A 213 9.31 -5.13 9.07
C TYR A 213 9.53 -3.66 9.44
N ALA A 214 8.97 -3.21 10.56
CA ALA A 214 9.20 -1.88 11.11
C ALA A 214 10.69 -1.56 11.38
N ARG A 215 11.56 -2.57 11.47
CA ARG A 215 13.00 -2.37 11.61
C ARG A 215 13.71 -1.97 10.32
N SER A 216 13.09 -2.16 9.16
CA SER A 216 13.73 -1.89 7.86
C SER A 216 14.16 -0.42 7.74
N GLN A 217 13.26 0.51 8.06
CA GLN A 217 13.52 1.95 8.04
C GLN A 217 12.46 2.71 8.85
N TYR A 218 12.75 3.95 9.20
CA TYR A 218 11.86 4.77 10.04
C TYR A 218 10.51 5.11 9.38
N THR A 219 10.44 5.13 8.05
CA THR A 219 9.19 5.32 7.31
C THR A 219 8.30 4.08 7.42
N GLU A 220 8.85 2.87 7.26
CA GLU A 220 8.10 1.62 7.49
C GLU A 220 7.68 1.49 8.95
N ASP A 221 8.54 1.87 9.89
CA ASP A 221 8.24 1.86 11.32
C ASP A 221 7.02 2.74 11.65
N PHE A 222 6.97 3.95 11.08
CA PHE A 222 5.84 4.85 11.27
C PHE A 222 4.55 4.27 10.67
N ALA A 223 4.61 3.80 9.42
CA ALA A 223 3.48 3.17 8.73
C ALA A 223 2.97 1.93 9.45
N GLU A 224 3.87 1.08 9.96
CA GLU A 224 3.53 -0.11 10.73
C GLU A 224 2.88 0.24 12.07
N VAL A 225 3.36 1.25 12.79
CA VAL A 225 2.74 1.68 14.06
C VAL A 225 1.32 2.20 13.80
N VAL A 226 1.12 3.03 12.78
CA VAL A 226 -0.22 3.52 12.40
C VAL A 226 -1.14 2.36 12.05
N ALA A 227 -0.71 1.47 11.17
CA ALA A 227 -1.52 0.37 10.68
C ALA A 227 -1.88 -0.63 11.78
N HIS A 228 -0.94 -0.99 12.65
CA HIS A 228 -1.21 -1.87 13.79
C HIS A 228 -2.13 -1.21 14.81
N LEU A 229 -1.93 0.07 15.13
CA LEU A 229 -2.85 0.77 16.01
C LEU A 229 -4.27 0.77 15.45
N LEU A 230 -4.47 1.09 14.17
CA LEU A 230 -5.81 1.17 13.57
C LEU A 230 -6.50 -0.20 13.48
N VAL A 231 -5.77 -1.24 13.07
CA VAL A 231 -6.36 -2.56 12.81
C VAL A 231 -6.38 -3.46 14.05
N GLU A 232 -5.28 -3.56 14.78
CA GLU A 232 -5.21 -4.41 15.97
C GLU A 232 -5.92 -3.75 17.16
N GLY A 233 -5.76 -2.43 17.28
CA GLY A 233 -6.41 -1.61 18.30
C GLY A 233 -5.53 -1.36 19.54
N GLN A 234 -5.90 -0.33 20.30
CA GLN A 234 -5.23 0.09 21.53
C GLN A 234 -4.86 -1.03 22.51
N MET A 235 -5.81 -1.92 22.83
CA MET A 235 -5.58 -2.95 23.84
C MET A 235 -4.50 -3.93 23.40
N TRP A 236 -4.51 -4.29 22.12
CA TRP A 236 -3.48 -5.15 21.55
C TRP A 236 -2.13 -4.46 21.60
N TYR A 237 -2.07 -3.18 21.21
CA TYR A 237 -0.83 -2.39 21.23
C TYR A 237 -0.25 -2.26 22.64
N ASP A 238 -1.10 -2.00 23.64
CA ASP A 238 -0.70 -1.86 25.04
C ASP A 238 -0.15 -3.17 25.60
N THR A 239 -0.81 -4.28 25.26
CA THR A 239 -0.39 -5.62 25.66
C THR A 239 0.95 -5.99 25.01
N TYR A 240 1.08 -5.71 23.71
CA TYR A 240 2.32 -5.92 22.96
C TYR A 240 3.47 -5.08 23.56
N ALA A 241 3.23 -3.80 23.84
CA ALA A 241 4.24 -2.90 24.40
C ALA A 241 4.64 -3.33 25.82
N LYS A 242 3.68 -3.74 26.66
CA LYS A 242 3.97 -4.22 28.03
C LYS A 242 4.81 -5.49 28.03
N ALA A 243 4.55 -6.42 27.11
CA ALA A 243 5.32 -7.65 26.99
C ALA A 243 6.78 -7.43 26.57
N ALA A 244 7.10 -6.28 25.98
CA ALA A 244 8.44 -5.94 25.49
C ALA A 244 9.45 -5.59 26.61
N GLY A 245 8.98 -5.38 27.85
CA GLY A 245 9.80 -4.88 28.96
C GLY A 245 9.87 -3.35 29.00
N ALA A 246 10.23 -2.79 30.17
CA ALA A 246 10.03 -1.36 30.48
C ALA A 246 10.67 -0.39 29.46
N THR A 247 11.91 -0.65 29.03
CA THR A 247 12.62 0.21 28.06
C THR A 247 11.94 0.21 26.69
N ALA A 248 11.59 -0.97 26.17
CA ALA A 248 10.94 -1.10 24.87
C ALA A 248 9.49 -0.59 24.91
N GLN A 249 8.79 -0.82 26.02
CA GLN A 249 7.47 -0.27 26.28
C GLN A 249 7.48 1.26 26.19
N ALA A 250 8.46 1.93 26.81
CA ALA A 250 8.59 3.38 26.75
C ALA A 250 8.80 3.89 25.31
N LYS A 251 9.63 3.19 24.51
CA LYS A 251 9.84 3.49 23.09
C LYS A 251 8.55 3.36 22.28
N LEU A 252 7.84 2.24 22.41
CA LEU A 252 6.57 2.01 21.71
C LEU A 252 5.52 3.05 22.09
N LYS A 253 5.39 3.37 23.39
CA LYS A 253 4.48 4.42 23.86
C LYS A 253 4.85 5.81 23.35
N LYS A 254 6.13 6.13 23.21
CA LYS A 254 6.56 7.38 22.59
C LYS A 254 6.22 7.42 21.10
N LYS A 255 6.43 6.34 20.36
CA LYS A 255 6.03 6.22 18.94
C LYS A 255 4.52 6.40 18.76
N GLU A 256 3.73 5.76 19.61
CA GLU A 256 2.28 5.90 19.63
C GLU A 256 1.85 7.35 19.85
N ALA A 257 2.42 8.04 20.84
CA ALA A 257 2.10 9.44 21.11
C ALA A 257 2.42 10.33 19.89
N LEU A 258 3.59 10.14 19.27
CA LEU A 258 3.98 10.88 18.07
C LEU A 258 3.06 10.62 16.87
N VAL A 259 2.53 9.40 16.72
CA VAL A 259 1.52 9.10 15.70
C VAL A 259 0.22 9.84 15.99
N VAL A 260 -0.27 9.78 17.23
CA VAL A 260 -1.51 10.48 17.63
C VAL A 260 -1.39 11.98 17.40
N ASP A 261 -0.27 12.57 17.83
CA ASP A 261 0.01 13.99 17.66
C ASP A 261 0.11 14.38 16.19
N TYR A 262 0.79 13.57 15.36
CA TYR A 262 0.89 13.79 13.93
C TYR A 262 -0.51 13.84 13.27
N PHE A 263 -1.38 12.87 13.56
CA PHE A 263 -2.72 12.86 12.98
C PHE A 263 -3.57 14.05 13.44
N LYS A 264 -3.45 14.43 14.72
CA LYS A 264 -4.19 15.58 15.26
C LYS A 264 -3.68 16.90 14.71
N GLN A 265 -2.36 17.10 14.66
CA GLN A 265 -1.76 18.37 14.27
C GLN A 265 -1.92 18.66 12.78
N TYR A 266 -1.75 17.65 11.93
CA TYR A 266 -1.64 17.88 10.48
C TYR A 266 -2.92 17.57 9.70
N PHE A 267 -3.84 16.80 10.28
CA PHE A 267 -5.09 16.41 9.63
C PHE A 267 -6.34 16.70 10.47
N ASP A 268 -6.19 17.24 11.68
CA ASP A 268 -7.27 17.42 12.65
C ASP A 268 -8.04 16.13 12.99
N ILE A 269 -7.41 14.97 12.79
CA ILE A 269 -8.02 13.66 13.05
C ILE A 269 -7.74 13.27 14.50
N ASP A 270 -8.80 13.03 15.27
CA ASP A 270 -8.68 12.29 16.53
C ASP A 270 -8.41 10.81 16.20
N PHE A 271 -7.15 10.41 16.38
CA PHE A 271 -6.70 9.07 16.05
C PHE A 271 -7.41 7.98 16.86
N ARG A 272 -7.84 8.26 18.09
CA ARG A 272 -8.59 7.30 18.93
C ARG A 272 -10.00 7.12 18.41
N VAL A 273 -10.60 8.19 17.91
CA VAL A 273 -11.91 8.11 17.25
C VAL A 273 -11.80 7.28 15.97
N LEU A 274 -10.80 7.55 15.13
CA LEU A 274 -10.56 6.78 13.91
C LEU A 274 -10.34 5.28 14.18
N GLN A 275 -9.45 4.97 15.14
CA GLN A 275 -9.18 3.58 15.55
C GLN A 275 -10.46 2.84 15.96
N TYR A 276 -11.34 3.50 16.72
CA TYR A 276 -12.62 2.92 17.08
C TYR A 276 -13.57 2.72 15.90
N GLU A 277 -13.66 3.67 14.97
CA GLU A 277 -14.53 3.52 13.80
C GLU A 277 -14.06 2.34 12.93
N VAL A 278 -12.75 2.15 12.77
CA VAL A 278 -12.18 0.96 12.11
C VAL A 278 -12.55 -0.32 12.87
N ALA A 279 -12.34 -0.36 14.19
CA ALA A 279 -12.68 -1.52 15.01
C ALA A 279 -14.18 -1.84 14.98
N LYS A 280 -15.03 -0.80 14.95
CA LYS A 280 -16.49 -0.93 14.85
C LYS A 280 -16.88 -1.59 13.53
N VAL A 281 -16.36 -1.13 12.39
CA VAL A 281 -16.67 -1.72 11.09
C VAL A 281 -16.18 -3.17 11.02
N LEU A 282 -14.94 -3.45 11.45
CA LEU A 282 -14.40 -4.81 11.48
C LEU A 282 -15.28 -5.76 12.31
N ARG A 283 -15.83 -5.28 13.44
CA ARG A 283 -16.75 -6.06 14.27
C ARG A 283 -18.12 -6.24 13.61
N GLU A 284 -18.79 -5.14 13.27
CA GLU A 284 -20.21 -5.13 12.88
C GLU A 284 -20.44 -5.66 11.46
N VAL A 285 -19.50 -5.41 10.54
CA VAL A 285 -19.64 -5.79 9.12
C VAL A 285 -18.89 -7.09 8.82
N TYR A 286 -17.71 -7.28 9.42
CA TYR A 286 -16.83 -8.42 9.12
C TYR A 286 -16.76 -9.47 10.23
N ASN A 287 -17.49 -9.28 11.33
CA ASN A 287 -17.57 -10.25 12.44
C ASN A 287 -16.22 -10.53 13.15
N GLU A 288 -15.33 -9.52 13.21
CA GLU A 288 -14.07 -9.62 13.96
C GLU A 288 -14.32 -9.55 15.48
N LYS A 289 -14.50 -10.72 16.10
CA LYS A 289 -14.87 -10.85 17.51
C LYS A 289 -13.80 -10.35 18.47
N THR A 290 -12.54 -10.31 18.07
CA THR A 290 -11.45 -9.82 18.93
C THR A 290 -11.59 -8.32 19.25
N LYS A 291 -12.38 -7.56 18.48
CA LYS A 291 -12.67 -6.14 18.77
C LYS A 291 -13.77 -5.95 19.83
N TYR A 292 -14.28 -7.03 20.43
CA TYR A 292 -15.43 -6.96 21.33
C TYR A 292 -15.20 -6.03 22.52
N PHE A 293 -14.03 -6.12 23.15
CA PHE A 293 -13.73 -5.40 24.38
C PHE A 293 -13.67 -3.88 24.17
N GLN A 294 -12.98 -3.42 23.12
CA GLN A 294 -12.88 -1.99 22.80
C GLN A 294 -14.23 -1.36 22.48
N TYR A 295 -15.04 -2.07 21.70
CA TYR A 295 -16.41 -1.66 21.40
C TYR A 295 -17.29 -1.68 22.65
N GLY A 296 -17.11 -2.71 23.50
CA GLY A 296 -17.89 -2.90 24.72
C GLY A 296 -17.70 -1.76 25.71
N ILE A 297 -16.46 -1.28 25.89
CA ILE A 297 -16.17 -0.13 26.76
C ILE A 297 -16.81 1.14 26.23
N ARG A 298 -16.58 1.47 24.95
CA ARG A 298 -17.00 2.77 24.41
C ARG A 298 -18.51 2.93 24.32
N ASN A 299 -19.23 1.83 24.17
CA ASN A 299 -20.70 1.81 24.14
C ASN A 299 -21.33 1.51 25.52
N GLY A 300 -20.54 1.51 26.60
CA GLY A 300 -21.04 1.26 27.96
C GLY A 300 -21.60 -0.16 28.19
N ILE A 301 -21.27 -1.11 27.31
CA ILE A 301 -21.66 -2.52 27.41
C ILE A 301 -20.78 -3.25 28.44
N ILE A 302 -19.52 -2.79 28.59
CA ILE A 302 -18.58 -3.26 29.60
C ILE A 302 -18.21 -2.05 30.48
N VAL A 303 -18.52 -2.13 31.77
CA VAL A 303 -18.09 -1.14 32.76
C VAL A 303 -16.74 -1.60 33.31
N TYR A 304 -15.72 -0.71 33.26
CA TYR A 304 -14.44 -0.99 33.92
C TYR A 304 -14.67 -1.08 35.44
N PRO A 305 -14.10 -2.07 36.15
CA PRO A 305 -13.96 -1.98 37.60
C PRO A 305 -13.03 -0.83 37.99
#